data_AF-A0A950UIP8-F1
#
_entry.id   AF-A0A950UIP8-F1
#
_cell.length_a   1.000
_cell.length_b   1.000
_cell.length_c   1.000
_cell.angle_alpha   90.00
_cell.angle_beta   90.00
_cell.angle_gamma   90.00
#
_symmetry.space_group_name_H-M   'P 1'
#
loop_
_entity.id
_entity.type
_entity.pdbx_description
1 polymer ?
#
loop_
_entity_poly.entity_id
_entity_poly.type
_entity_poly.pdbx_seq_one_letter_code
_entity_poly.pdbx_strand_id
1 'polypeptide(L)'
;ARYASRWSIEQSIKDGKQLLGAGDAHNRLPTAVERTTPLGLANLTILVLWYDHAGQPADDLNSRREQAPWYRRKRYVSIEDMIIAFRRTRITGITAAQATSDQFAPSVPTSEAAAA
;
A
#
# COMPACT_ATOMS: atom_id res chain seq x y z
N ALA A 1 -14.98 14.82 24.44
CA ALA A 1 -14.39 13.53 24.00
C ALA A 1 -15.01 13.01 22.70
N ARG A 2 -16.33 12.78 22.61
CA ARG A 2 -17.00 12.13 21.45
C ARG A 2 -16.86 12.86 20.10
N TYR A 3 -16.73 14.18 20.12
CA TYR A 3 -16.55 14.96 18.88
C TYR A 3 -15.13 14.80 18.30
N ALA A 4 -14.12 14.76 19.16
CA ALA A 4 -12.71 14.68 18.74
C ALA A 4 -12.35 13.34 18.08
N SER A 5 -12.99 12.23 18.49
CA SER A 5 -12.74 10.90 17.92
C SER A 5 -13.19 10.76 16.45
N ARG A 6 -14.09 11.63 15.98
CA ARG A 6 -14.55 11.64 14.58
C ARG A 6 -13.43 11.95 13.60
N TRP A 7 -12.50 12.83 13.98
CA TRP A 7 -11.42 13.28 13.08
C TRP A 7 -10.52 12.13 12.63
N SER A 8 -10.34 11.11 13.47
CA SER A 8 -9.55 9.93 13.11
C SER A 8 -10.13 9.20 11.89
N ILE A 9 -11.46 9.14 11.76
CA ILE A 9 -12.14 8.49 10.64
C ILE A 9 -11.89 9.29 9.35
N GLU A 10 -12.01 10.60 9.41
CA GLU A 10 -11.75 11.48 8.27
C GLU A 10 -10.29 11.35 7.80
N GLN A 11 -9.35 11.19 8.74
CA GLN A 11 -7.95 10.95 8.43
C GLN A 11 -7.71 9.58 7.77
N SER A 12 -8.34 8.52 8.28
CA SER A 12 -8.27 7.19 7.65
C SER A 12 -8.86 7.18 6.23
N ILE A 13 -9.97 7.90 6.00
CA ILE A 13 -10.56 8.02 4.65
C ILE A 13 -9.61 8.79 3.71
N LYS A 14 -9.00 9.87 4.20
CA LYS A 14 -8.02 10.64 3.43
C LYS A 14 -6.82 9.76 3.05
N ASP A 15 -6.24 9.05 4.01
CA ASP A 15 -5.07 8.19 3.77
C ASP A 15 -5.42 7.01 2.85
N GLY A 16 -6.60 6.39 3.02
CA GLY A 16 -7.08 5.34 2.13
C GLY A 16 -7.25 5.82 0.68
N LYS A 17 -7.74 7.05 0.48
CA LYS A 17 -7.90 7.62 -0.86
C LYS A 17 -6.55 8.00 -1.47
N GLN A 18 -5.73 8.77 -0.75
CA GLN A 18 -4.53 9.42 -1.28
C GLN A 18 -3.29 8.52 -1.29
N LEU A 19 -3.11 7.67 -0.28
CA LEU A 19 -1.89 6.87 -0.11
C LEU A 19 -2.06 5.44 -0.62
N LEU A 20 -3.24 4.83 -0.41
CA LEU A 20 -3.55 3.50 -0.94
C LEU A 20 -4.18 3.54 -2.34
N GLY A 21 -4.52 4.72 -2.86
CA GLY A 21 -5.05 4.89 -4.22
C GLY A 21 -6.51 4.50 -4.38
N ALA A 22 -7.28 4.36 -3.30
CA ALA A 22 -8.72 4.07 -3.41
C ALA A 22 -9.50 5.20 -4.10
N GLY A 23 -8.97 6.44 -4.09
CA GLY A 23 -9.53 7.59 -4.80
C GLY A 23 -9.23 7.60 -6.30
N ASP A 24 -8.12 6.98 -6.70
CA ASP A 24 -7.60 6.99 -8.09
C ASP A 24 -7.80 5.63 -8.79
N ALA A 25 -8.66 4.78 -8.24
CA ALA A 25 -8.98 3.48 -8.81
C ALA A 25 -9.68 3.64 -10.17
N HIS A 26 -9.14 3.04 -11.23
CA HIS A 26 -9.64 3.14 -12.60
C HIS A 26 -10.82 2.19 -12.86
N ASN A 27 -11.84 2.27 -12.01
CA ASN A 27 -13.07 1.48 -12.13
C ASN A 27 -14.01 2.11 -13.15
N ARG A 28 -14.50 1.32 -14.11
CA ARG A 28 -15.43 1.80 -15.17
C ARG A 28 -16.90 1.54 -14.85
N LEU A 29 -17.19 0.68 -13.86
CA LEU A 29 -18.54 0.29 -13.47
C LEU A 29 -18.82 0.71 -12.02
N PRO A 30 -20.03 1.19 -11.69
CA PRO A 30 -20.40 1.52 -10.31
C PRO A 30 -20.20 0.35 -9.34
N THR A 31 -20.57 -0.86 -9.75
CA THR A 31 -20.40 -2.08 -8.95
C THR A 31 -18.94 -2.43 -8.67
N ALA A 32 -18.00 -2.01 -9.53
CA ALA A 32 -16.57 -2.18 -9.28
C ALA A 32 -16.09 -1.19 -8.21
N VAL A 33 -16.54 0.07 -8.27
CA VAL A 33 -16.25 1.09 -7.24
C VAL A 33 -16.72 0.64 -5.86
N GLU A 34 -17.94 0.13 -5.76
CA GLU A 34 -18.54 -0.38 -4.52
C GLU A 34 -17.73 -1.51 -3.87
N ARG A 35 -16.93 -2.25 -4.65
CA ARG A 35 -16.07 -3.33 -4.15
C ARG A 35 -14.66 -2.84 -3.84
N THR A 36 -14.08 -2.01 -4.70
CA THR A 36 -12.69 -1.54 -4.54
C THR A 36 -12.53 -0.60 -3.35
N THR A 37 -13.48 0.30 -3.11
CA THR A 37 -13.39 1.24 -1.98
C THR A 37 -13.33 0.56 -0.62
N PRO A 38 -14.25 -0.36 -0.24
CA PRO A 38 -14.16 -1.05 1.04
C PRO A 38 -12.92 -1.94 1.13
N LEU A 39 -12.49 -2.55 0.02
CA LEU A 39 -11.23 -3.31 -0.01
C LEU A 39 -10.02 -2.41 0.26
N GLY A 40 -9.98 -1.22 -0.33
CA GLY A 40 -8.92 -0.24 -0.08
C GLY A 40 -8.84 0.19 1.39
N LEU A 41 -9.99 0.40 2.03
CA LEU A 41 -10.04 0.70 3.47
C LEU A 41 -9.63 -0.50 4.34
N ALA A 42 -10.04 -1.72 3.98
CA ALA A 42 -9.60 -2.94 4.67
C ALA A 42 -8.08 -3.12 4.57
N ASN A 43 -7.49 -2.84 3.40
CA ASN A 43 -6.04 -2.89 3.21
C ASN A 43 -5.30 -1.87 4.09
N LEU A 44 -5.86 -0.69 4.31
CA LEU A 44 -5.30 0.29 5.25
C LEU A 44 -5.30 -0.28 6.68
N THR A 45 -6.38 -0.93 7.11
CA THR A 45 -6.43 -1.60 8.41
C THR A 45 -5.39 -2.71 8.51
N ILE A 46 -5.25 -3.55 7.47
CA ILE A 46 -4.24 -4.61 7.42
C ILE A 46 -2.83 -4.03 7.53
N LEU A 47 -2.54 -2.93 6.83
CA LEU A 47 -1.24 -2.25 6.90
C LEU A 47 -0.93 -1.78 8.33
N VAL A 48 -1.91 -1.17 9.01
CA VAL A 48 -1.74 -0.70 10.39
C VAL A 48 -1.49 -1.86 11.34
N LEU A 49 -2.27 -2.95 11.24
CA LEU A 49 -2.09 -4.15 12.06
C LEU A 49 -0.75 -4.83 11.80
N TRP A 50 -0.33 -4.89 10.54
CA TRP A 50 0.98 -5.39 10.19
C TRP A 50 2.10 -4.53 10.79
N TYR A 51 1.97 -3.20 10.72
CA TYR A 51 2.99 -2.30 11.26
C TYR A 51 3.06 -2.36 12.80
N ASP A 52 1.92 -2.51 13.47
CA ASP A 52 1.86 -2.75 14.91
C ASP A 52 2.63 -4.02 15.31
N HIS A 53 2.52 -5.08 14.49
CA HIS A 53 3.17 -6.36 14.76
C HIS A 53 4.66 -6.40 14.37
N ALA A 54 5.05 -5.82 13.24
CA ALA A 54 6.35 -6.02 12.60
C ALA A 54 7.13 -4.74 12.31
N GLY A 55 6.58 -3.56 12.60
CA GLY A 55 7.22 -2.27 12.36
C GLY A 55 8.35 -1.97 13.35
N GLN A 56 9.26 -1.06 12.98
CA GLN A 56 10.34 -0.57 13.84
C GLN A 56 10.27 0.96 13.96
N PRO A 57 9.39 1.50 14.83
CA PRO A 57 9.07 2.94 14.86
C PRO A 57 10.27 3.85 15.08
N ALA A 58 11.23 3.44 15.93
CA ALA A 58 12.41 4.25 16.23
C ALA A 58 13.32 4.39 15.00
N ASP A 59 13.59 3.28 14.31
CA ASP A 59 14.46 3.24 13.13
C ASP A 59 13.83 3.97 11.95
N ASP A 60 12.53 3.77 11.74
CA ASP A 60 11.80 4.45 10.67
C ASP A 60 11.76 5.97 10.91
N LEU A 61 11.47 6.43 12.14
CA LEU A 61 11.48 7.86 12.48
C LEU A 61 12.87 8.50 12.36
N ASN A 62 13.92 7.80 12.78
CA ASN A 62 15.29 8.29 12.65
C ASN A 62 15.69 8.41 11.17
N SER A 63 15.42 7.36 10.38
CA SER A 63 15.61 7.36 8.94
C SER A 63 14.89 8.54 8.26
N ARG A 64 13.66 8.86 8.68
CA ARG A 64 12.93 10.03 8.16
C ARG A 64 13.58 11.36 8.51
N ARG A 65 14.07 11.52 9.74
CA ARG A 65 14.73 12.77 10.17
C ARG A 65 16.07 12.98 9.48
N GLU A 66 16.77 11.88 9.15
CA GLU A 66 17.99 11.90 8.35
C GLU A 66 17.70 12.32 6.90
N GLN A 67 16.66 11.74 6.28
CA GLN A 67 16.28 12.06 4.89
C GLN A 67 15.63 13.43 4.73
N ALA A 68 14.94 13.94 5.75
CA ALA A 68 14.35 15.27 5.78
C ALA A 68 14.93 16.09 6.95
N PRO A 69 16.14 16.66 6.82
CA PRO A 69 16.82 17.38 7.91
C PRO A 69 16.05 18.60 8.43
N TRP A 70 15.13 19.15 7.64
CA TRP A 70 14.23 20.23 8.04
C TRP A 70 13.07 19.75 8.93
N TYR A 71 12.78 18.45 8.99
CA TYR A 71 11.64 17.87 9.71
C TYR A 71 12.02 17.10 10.98
N ARG A 72 12.94 17.68 11.76
CA ARG A 72 13.50 17.07 13.00
C ARG A 72 12.46 16.74 14.07
N ARG A 73 11.31 17.43 14.07
CA ARG A 73 10.28 17.29 15.11
C ARG A 73 9.25 16.18 14.86
N LYS A 74 9.37 15.39 13.78
CA LYS A 74 8.48 14.25 13.54
C LYS A 74 8.64 13.23 14.68
N ARG A 75 7.62 13.08 15.54
CA ARG A 75 7.65 12.18 16.71
C ARG A 75 6.78 10.94 16.56
N TYR A 76 5.85 10.95 15.61
CA TYR A 76 4.89 9.89 15.40
C TYR A 76 5.00 9.36 13.98
N VAL A 77 4.85 8.04 13.87
CA VAL A 77 4.80 7.32 12.60
C VAL A 77 3.53 7.74 11.87
N SER A 78 3.65 8.11 10.59
CA SER A 78 2.50 8.33 9.70
C SER A 78 2.19 7.08 8.87
N ILE A 79 0.99 7.00 8.28
CA ILE A 79 0.65 5.91 7.34
C ILE A 79 1.66 5.81 6.20
N GLU A 80 2.20 6.93 5.72
CA GLU A 80 3.26 6.96 4.72
C GLU A 80 4.54 6.23 5.17
N ASP A 81 4.93 6.35 6.44
CA ASP A 81 6.05 5.61 7.00
C ASP A 81 5.76 4.11 7.03
N MET A 82 4.53 3.74 7.41
CA MET A 82 4.09 2.34 7.41
C MET A 82 4.15 1.73 6.01
N ILE A 83 3.71 2.48 4.98
CA ILE A 83 3.79 2.06 3.58
C ILE A 83 5.24 1.85 3.16
N ILE A 84 6.13 2.76 3.54
CA ILE A 84 7.55 2.67 3.17
C ILE A 84 8.23 1.50 3.88
N ALA A 85 7.95 1.29 5.16
CA ALA A 85 8.40 0.11 5.89
C ALA A 85 7.87 -1.18 5.24
N PHE A 86 6.59 -1.23 4.88
CA PHE A 86 6.00 -2.39 4.21
C PHE A 86 6.67 -2.70 2.87
N ARG A 87 6.91 -1.67 2.05
CA ARG A 87 7.62 -1.81 0.77
C ARG A 87 9.05 -2.32 0.97
N ARG A 88 9.79 -1.79 1.95
CA ARG A 88 11.14 -2.27 2.31
C ARG A 88 11.10 -3.76 2.67
N THR A 89 10.21 -4.16 3.58
CA THR A 89 10.10 -5.55 4.02
C THR A 89 9.67 -6.49 2.89
N ARG A 90 8.78 -6.06 1.99
CA ARG A 90 8.39 -6.83 0.80
C ARG A 90 9.56 -7.06 -0.15
N ILE A 91 10.38 -6.03 -0.41
CA ILE A 91 11.57 -6.14 -1.27
C ILE A 91 12.60 -7.09 -0.65
N THR A 92 12.84 -7.00 0.65
CA THR A 92 13.83 -7.85 1.34
C THR A 92 13.33 -9.28 1.54
N GLY A 93 12.04 -9.49 1.76
CA GLY A 93 11.47 -10.79 2.13
C GLY A 93 10.96 -11.66 0.98
N ILE A 94 10.75 -11.11 -0.21
CA ILE A 94 10.16 -11.85 -1.35
C ILE A 94 11.04 -11.73 -2.57
N THR A 95 12.15 -12.47 -2.55
CA THR A 95 12.96 -12.73 -3.75
C THR A 95 12.23 -13.73 -4.67
N ALA A 96 11.44 -14.65 -4.12
CA ALA A 96 10.81 -15.76 -4.86
C ALA A 96 9.69 -15.34 -5.84
N ALA A 97 8.88 -14.31 -5.54
CA ALA A 97 7.83 -13.85 -6.46
C ALA A 97 8.38 -13.03 -7.65
N GLN A 98 9.61 -12.49 -7.54
CA GLN A 98 10.29 -11.84 -8.67
C GLN A 98 10.83 -12.87 -9.67
N ALA A 99 11.04 -14.13 -9.23
CA ALA A 99 11.39 -15.25 -10.09
C ALA A 99 10.22 -15.79 -10.94
N THR A 100 8.98 -15.29 -10.74
CA THR A 100 7.81 -15.61 -11.60
C THR A 100 7.90 -15.02 -13.01
N SER A 101 9.03 -14.40 -13.37
CA SER A 101 9.35 -14.00 -14.75
C SER A 101 9.34 -15.20 -15.70
N ASP A 102 9.65 -16.40 -15.22
CA ASP A 102 9.64 -17.65 -16.02
C ASP A 102 8.23 -18.13 -16.43
N GLN A 103 7.16 -17.60 -15.82
CA GLN A 103 5.78 -17.92 -16.23
C GLN A 103 5.30 -17.13 -17.46
N PHE A 104 6.07 -16.12 -17.88
CA PHE A 104 5.82 -15.35 -19.10
C PHE A 104 6.73 -15.81 -20.25
N ALA A 105 6.99 -17.13 -20.36
CA ALA A 105 7.55 -17.69 -21.57
C ALA A 105 6.69 -17.23 -22.77
N PRO A 106 7.29 -16.87 -23.92
CA PRO A 106 6.53 -16.39 -25.08
C PRO A 106 5.55 -17.50 -25.48
N SER A 107 4.26 -17.28 -25.22
CA SER A 107 3.22 -18.16 -25.75
C SER A 107 3.28 -18.07 -27.27
N VAL A 108 3.40 -19.22 -27.94
CA VAL A 108 3.27 -19.32 -29.40
C VAL A 108 1.99 -18.56 -29.79
N PRO A 109 2.08 -17.54 -30.66
CA PRO A 109 0.90 -16.78 -31.04
C PRO A 109 -0.12 -17.73 -31.68
N THR A 110 -1.35 -17.71 -31.17
CA THR A 110 -2.50 -18.51 -31.63
C THR A 110 -2.78 -18.37 -33.14
N SER A 111 -2.16 -17.40 -33.83
CA SER A 111 -2.35 -17.15 -35.26
C SER A 111 -1.74 -18.21 -36.21
N GLU A 112 -0.90 -19.14 -35.74
CA GLU A 112 -0.34 -20.20 -36.62
C GLU A 112 -1.12 -21.53 -36.58
N ALA A 113 -2.13 -21.68 -35.73
CA ALA A 113 -2.86 -22.95 -35.59
C ALA A 113 -4.00 -23.18 -36.61
N ALA A 114 -4.12 -22.35 -37.65
CA ALA A 114 -5.16 -22.48 -38.67
C ALA A 114 -4.60 -22.40 -40.09
N ALA A 115 -3.90 -23.46 -40.51
CA ALA A 115 -3.74 -23.82 -41.91
C ALA A 115 -3.59 -25.35 -42.01
N ALA A 116 -4.73 -26.03 -42.14
CA ALA A 116 -4.85 -27.42 -42.58
C ALA A 116 -5.79 -27.45 -43.79
#